data_AF-A0AAV0WIC3-F1
#
_entry.id   AF-A0AAV0WIC3-F1
#
_cell.length_a   1.000
_cell.length_b   1.000
_cell.length_c   1.000
_cell.angle_alpha   90.00
_cell.angle_beta   90.00
_cell.angle_gamma   90.00
#
_symmetry.space_group_name_H-M   'P 1'
#
loop_
_entity.id
_entity.type
_entity.pdbx_description
1 polymer ?
#
loop_
_entity_poly.entity_id
_entity_poly.type
_entity_poly.pdbx_seq_one_letter_code
_entity_poly.pdbx_strand_id
1 'polypeptide(L)'
;MENSEPFNELELDCAQYVAGYVANRFANKHPELIKQIDDKTVSCWTSFKSKGGLKLPSDNLMVAVRKLEIEFQKLHQDNISKNKNIMKNMTNLLMPHIEDLCIPKDAIECLVRTRTFIRLNDLNNRTTEKNYAKRQEKRKNKNL
;
A
#
# COMPACT_ATOMS: atom_id res chain seq x y z
N MET A 1 -20.34 -3.79 -11.98
CA MET A 1 -20.01 -4.10 -10.57
C MET A 1 -19.51 -2.81 -9.97
N GLU A 2 -20.13 -2.34 -8.89
CA GLU A 2 -19.73 -1.11 -8.20
C GLU A 2 -18.24 -1.17 -7.87
N ASN A 3 -17.48 -0.22 -8.44
CA ASN A 3 -16.13 0.08 -7.98
C ASN A 3 -16.28 0.74 -6.60
N SER A 4 -16.39 -0.05 -5.54
CA SER A 4 -16.27 0.48 -4.18
C SER A 4 -14.84 1.02 -4.04
N GLU A 5 -14.70 2.34 -3.92
CA GLU A 5 -13.42 2.98 -3.63
C GLU A 5 -12.90 2.43 -2.28
N PRO A 6 -11.77 1.68 -2.24
CA PRO A 6 -11.32 1.01 -1.03
C PRO A 6 -10.61 1.93 -0.04
N PHE A 7 -10.36 3.19 -0.42
CA PHE A 7 -9.63 4.16 0.38
C PHE A 7 -10.51 5.36 0.72
N ASN A 8 -10.47 5.81 1.97
CA ASN A 8 -10.87 7.19 2.27
C ASN A 8 -9.84 8.20 1.71
N GLU A 9 -10.13 9.50 1.81
CA GLU A 9 -9.27 10.56 1.26
C GLU A 9 -7.81 10.48 1.75
N LEU A 10 -7.61 10.30 3.07
CA LEU A 10 -6.27 10.20 3.65
C LEU A 10 -5.57 8.90 3.22
N GLU A 11 -6.29 7.79 3.19
CA GLU A 11 -5.76 6.51 2.74
C GLU A 11 -5.38 6.54 1.26
N LEU A 12 -6.13 7.29 0.45
CA LEU A 12 -5.84 7.47 -0.98
C LEU A 12 -4.52 8.23 -1.18
N ASP A 13 -4.29 9.30 -0.40
CA ASP A 13 -3.01 10.02 -0.41
C ASP A 13 -1.85 9.13 0.03
N CYS A 14 -2.04 8.33 1.08
CA CYS A 14 -1.05 7.34 1.52
C CYS A 14 -0.80 6.26 0.45
N ALA A 15 -1.84 5.78 -0.22
CA ALA A 15 -1.73 4.80 -1.30
C ALA A 15 -0.96 5.38 -2.49
N GLN A 16 -1.26 6.63 -2.88
CA GLN A 16 -0.54 7.34 -3.94
C GLN A 16 0.93 7.54 -3.58
N TYR A 17 1.25 7.84 -2.32
CA TYR A 17 2.63 7.93 -1.85
C TYR A 17 3.38 6.59 -1.99
N VAL A 18 2.77 5.48 -1.57
CA VAL A 18 3.36 4.14 -1.71
C VAL A 18 3.53 3.76 -3.18
N ALA A 19 2.54 4.03 -4.01
CA ALA A 19 2.60 3.80 -5.45
C ALA A 19 3.71 4.63 -6.11
N GLY A 20 3.87 5.90 -5.70
CA GLY A 20 4.94 6.77 -6.16
C GLY A 20 6.34 6.28 -5.78
N TYR A 21 6.47 5.64 -4.61
CA TYR A 21 7.71 4.97 -4.20
C TYR A 21 8.04 3.80 -5.15
N VAL A 22 7.05 2.97 -5.48
CA VAL A 22 7.24 1.85 -6.40
C VAL A 22 7.57 2.37 -7.81
N ALA A 23 6.83 3.36 -8.31
CA ALA A 23 7.11 3.98 -9.61
C ALA A 23 8.55 4.52 -9.67
N ASN A 24 9.01 5.22 -8.63
CA ASN A 24 10.39 5.72 -8.58
C ASN A 24 11.42 4.58 -8.55
N ARG A 25 11.16 3.51 -7.79
CA ARG A 25 12.07 2.36 -7.69
C ARG A 25 12.29 1.65 -9.02
N PHE A 26 11.27 1.62 -9.87
CA PHE A 26 11.32 0.97 -11.19
C PHE A 26 11.46 1.94 -12.37
N ALA A 27 11.64 3.24 -12.10
CA ALA A 27 11.62 4.31 -13.10
C ALA A 27 12.52 4.07 -14.31
N ASN A 28 13.72 3.52 -14.09
CA ASN A 28 14.69 3.28 -15.17
C ASN A 28 14.31 2.09 -16.07
N LYS A 29 13.57 1.11 -15.51
CA LYS A 29 13.21 -0.12 -16.22
C LYS A 29 11.82 -0.02 -16.86
N HIS A 30 10.91 0.66 -16.16
CA HIS A 30 9.48 0.72 -16.42
C HIS A 30 8.97 2.16 -16.29
N PRO A 31 9.38 3.07 -17.19
CA PRO A 31 9.02 4.49 -17.12
C PRO A 31 7.50 4.74 -17.23
N GLU A 32 6.75 3.83 -17.82
CA GLU A 32 5.28 3.86 -17.94
C GLU A 32 4.54 3.80 -16.60
N LEU A 33 5.23 3.42 -15.51
CA LEU A 33 4.70 3.48 -14.15
C LEU A 33 4.58 4.89 -13.60
N ILE A 34 5.19 5.87 -14.27
CA ILE A 34 5.20 7.28 -13.88
C ILE A 34 4.16 8.02 -14.70
N LYS A 35 3.35 8.84 -14.03
CA LYS A 35 2.43 9.75 -14.70
C LYS A 35 3.24 10.79 -15.47
N GLN A 36 2.93 10.94 -16.75
CA GLN A 36 3.42 12.05 -17.54
C GLN A 36 2.73 13.32 -17.02
N ILE A 37 3.51 14.23 -16.44
CA ILE A 37 3.03 15.48 -15.89
C ILE A 37 3.12 16.52 -17.00
N ASP A 38 2.00 17.14 -17.35
CA ASP A 38 2.00 18.35 -18.16
C ASP A 38 2.08 19.59 -17.25
N ASP A 39 2.44 20.75 -17.80
CA ASP A 39 2.56 22.02 -17.05
C ASP A 39 1.24 22.46 -16.38
N LYS A 40 0.12 21.78 -16.64
CA LYS A 40 -1.22 22.07 -16.12
C LYS A 40 -1.65 21.14 -14.98
N THR A 41 -0.85 20.13 -14.64
CA THR A 41 -1.25 19.14 -13.64
C THR A 41 -1.24 19.76 -12.23
N VAL A 42 -2.42 19.77 -11.60
CA VAL A 42 -2.67 20.31 -10.25
C VAL A 42 -1.78 19.62 -9.22
N SER A 43 -1.16 20.43 -8.35
CA SER A 43 -0.28 19.97 -7.27
C SER A 43 -1.03 19.07 -6.28
N CYS A 44 -0.70 17.77 -6.25
CA CYS A 44 -1.15 16.84 -5.21
C CYS A 44 -0.18 16.83 -4.02
N TRP A 45 -0.56 16.24 -2.89
CA TRP A 45 0.28 16.17 -1.68
C TRP A 45 1.69 15.60 -1.95
N THR A 46 1.78 14.65 -2.89
CA THR A 46 3.03 14.05 -3.36
C THR A 46 3.96 15.09 -4.01
N SER A 47 3.41 16.05 -4.75
CA SER A 47 4.16 17.17 -5.35
C SER A 47 4.64 18.19 -4.30
N PHE A 48 3.90 18.36 -3.20
CA PHE A 48 4.28 19.29 -2.11
C PHE A 48 5.38 18.76 -1.19
N LYS A 49 5.41 17.45 -0.91
CA LYS A 49 6.38 16.84 0.03
C LYS A 49 7.66 16.31 -0.64
N SER A 50 7.65 15.98 -1.93
CA SER A 50 8.82 15.35 -2.55
C SER A 50 9.87 16.40 -2.95
N LYS A 51 11.07 16.30 -2.38
CA LYS A 51 12.27 16.98 -2.88
C LYS A 51 12.89 16.18 -4.04
N GLY A 52 12.08 15.82 -5.04
CA GLY A 52 12.50 15.07 -6.24
C GLY A 52 12.68 13.55 -6.07
N GLY A 53 12.53 13.01 -4.86
CA GLY A 53 12.71 11.58 -4.57
C GLY A 53 11.48 10.68 -4.78
N LEU A 54 10.32 11.26 -5.12
CA LEU A 54 9.07 10.51 -5.27
C LEU A 54 8.43 10.87 -6.61
N LYS A 55 8.02 9.86 -7.38
CA LYS A 55 7.37 10.03 -8.68
C LYS A 55 5.86 9.97 -8.52
N LEU A 56 5.13 10.70 -9.36
CA LEU A 56 3.68 10.55 -9.42
C LEU A 56 3.36 9.23 -10.13
N PRO A 57 2.61 8.30 -9.52
CA PRO A 57 2.28 7.03 -10.16
C PRO A 57 1.31 7.25 -11.33
N SER A 58 1.42 6.44 -12.38
CA SER A 58 0.47 6.45 -13.50
C SER A 58 -0.93 6.01 -13.06
N ASP A 59 -1.94 6.39 -13.86
CA ASP A 59 -3.33 6.08 -13.53
C ASP A 59 -3.56 4.55 -13.51
N ASN A 60 -2.96 3.81 -14.45
CA ASN A 60 -2.98 2.34 -14.44
C ASN A 60 -2.36 1.75 -13.18
N LEU A 61 -1.24 2.30 -12.70
CA LEU A 61 -0.63 1.85 -11.45
C LEU A 61 -1.57 2.10 -10.27
N MET A 62 -2.28 3.23 -10.25
CA MET A 62 -3.28 3.51 -9.20
C MET A 62 -4.51 2.60 -9.30
N VAL A 63 -4.95 2.20 -10.49
CA VAL A 63 -6.01 1.18 -10.64
C VAL A 63 -5.52 -0.16 -10.07
N ALA A 64 -4.29 -0.57 -10.34
CA ALA A 64 -3.70 -1.79 -9.77
C ALA A 64 -3.63 -1.74 -8.23
N VAL A 65 -3.29 -0.58 -7.66
CA VAL A 65 -3.24 -0.37 -6.20
C VAL A 65 -4.62 -0.51 -5.56
N ARG A 66 -5.67 0.03 -6.18
CA ARG A 66 -7.05 -0.15 -5.69
C ARG A 66 -7.48 -1.62 -5.71
N LYS A 67 -7.23 -2.31 -6.83
CA LYS A 67 -7.53 -3.75 -6.95
C LYS A 67 -6.73 -4.57 -5.94
N LEU A 68 -5.46 -4.22 -5.70
CA LEU A 68 -4.66 -4.82 -4.64
C LEU A 68 -5.31 -4.64 -3.27
N GLU A 69 -5.74 -3.43 -2.88
CA GLU A 69 -6.32 -3.22 -1.56
C GLU A 69 -7.62 -4.02 -1.36
N ILE A 70 -8.48 -4.05 -2.38
CA ILE A 70 -9.72 -4.84 -2.35
C ILE A 70 -9.41 -6.33 -2.07
N GLU A 71 -8.51 -6.93 -2.85
CA GLU A 71 -8.14 -8.34 -2.68
C GLU A 71 -7.35 -8.58 -1.39
N PHE A 72 -6.53 -7.61 -0.97
CA PHE A 72 -5.78 -7.67 0.28
C PHE A 72 -6.73 -7.68 1.49
N GLN A 73 -7.73 -6.81 1.52
CA GLN A 73 -8.73 -6.77 2.59
C GLN A 73 -9.58 -8.04 2.63
N LYS A 74 -9.99 -8.57 1.47
CA LYS A 74 -10.71 -9.86 1.41
C LYS A 74 -9.90 -11.00 2.01
N LEU A 75 -8.61 -11.09 1.68
CA LEU A 75 -7.76 -12.20 2.13
C LEU A 75 -7.30 -12.08 3.59
N HIS A 76 -6.98 -10.86 4.03
CA HIS A 76 -6.31 -10.62 5.30
C HIS A 76 -7.25 -10.09 6.40
N GLN A 77 -8.35 -9.44 6.03
CA GLN A 77 -9.26 -8.75 6.94
C GLN A 77 -8.47 -7.88 7.95
N ASP A 78 -8.69 -8.06 9.25
CA ASP A 78 -8.00 -7.36 10.34
C ASP A 78 -6.64 -7.97 10.75
N ASN A 79 -6.21 -9.07 10.12
CA ASN A 79 -5.00 -9.81 10.50
C ASN A 79 -4.07 -10.02 9.31
N ILE A 80 -3.14 -10.98 9.40
CA ILE A 80 -2.40 -11.52 8.27
C ILE A 80 -2.65 -13.02 8.17
N SER A 81 -3.08 -13.48 6.98
CA SER A 81 -3.21 -14.90 6.68
C SER A 81 -1.88 -15.62 6.89
N LYS A 82 -1.93 -16.75 7.58
CA LYS A 82 -0.76 -17.60 7.93
C LYS A 82 -0.42 -18.62 6.84
N ASN A 83 -1.07 -18.53 5.69
CA ASN A 83 -0.82 -19.43 4.57
C ASN A 83 0.61 -19.28 4.07
N LYS A 84 1.23 -20.40 3.69
CA LYS A 84 2.57 -20.39 3.10
C LYS A 84 2.58 -19.56 1.81
N ASN A 85 3.67 -18.83 1.58
CA ASN A 85 3.89 -18.02 0.38
C ASN A 85 2.82 -16.93 0.12
N ILE A 86 2.30 -16.31 1.19
CA ILE A 86 1.16 -15.39 1.10
C ILE A 86 1.36 -14.23 0.10
N MET A 87 2.56 -13.64 0.03
CA MET A 87 2.85 -12.56 -0.93
C MET A 87 2.81 -13.07 -2.38
N LYS A 88 3.36 -14.25 -2.66
CA LYS A 88 3.30 -14.86 -4.00
C LYS A 88 1.86 -15.19 -4.39
N ASN A 89 1.10 -15.74 -3.44
CA ASN A 89 -0.30 -16.07 -3.67
C ASN A 89 -1.12 -14.81 -3.94
N MET A 90 -0.87 -13.71 -3.21
CA MET A 90 -1.50 -12.41 -3.45
C MET A 90 -1.15 -11.85 -4.83
N THR A 91 0.11 -11.90 -5.24
CA THR A 91 0.50 -11.49 -6.60
C THR A 91 -0.24 -12.32 -7.64
N ASN A 92 -0.25 -13.65 -7.51
CA ASN A 92 -0.92 -14.54 -8.45
C ASN A 92 -2.44 -14.33 -8.49
N LEU A 93 -3.05 -13.98 -7.34
CA LEU A 93 -4.47 -13.63 -7.25
C LEU A 93 -4.75 -12.32 -7.99
N LEU A 94 -3.90 -11.31 -7.83
CA LEU A 94 -4.11 -9.99 -8.42
C LEU A 94 -3.88 -9.97 -9.93
N MET A 95 -2.83 -10.63 -10.44
CA MET A 95 -2.38 -10.51 -11.83
C MET A 95 -3.50 -10.67 -12.89
N PRO A 96 -4.39 -11.69 -12.81
CA PRO A 96 -5.49 -11.83 -13.77
C PRO A 96 -6.47 -10.65 -13.77
N HIS A 97 -6.60 -9.92 -12.65
CA HIS A 97 -7.50 -8.78 -12.54
C HIS A 97 -6.91 -7.48 -13.10
N ILE A 98 -5.62 -7.45 -13.44
CA ILE A 98 -4.90 -6.25 -13.89
C ILE A 98 -4.14 -6.48 -15.20
N GLU A 99 -4.44 -7.57 -15.90
CA GLU A 99 -3.76 -7.94 -17.14
C GLU A 99 -3.88 -6.83 -18.19
N ASP A 100 -5.05 -6.18 -18.27
CA ASP A 100 -5.35 -5.06 -19.16
C ASP A 100 -4.54 -3.78 -18.86
N LEU A 101 -3.99 -3.67 -17.65
CA LEU A 101 -3.22 -2.50 -17.22
C LEU A 101 -1.76 -2.53 -17.66
N CYS A 102 -1.28 -3.69 -18.15
CA CYS A 102 0.09 -3.92 -18.60
C CYS A 102 1.17 -3.56 -17.55
N ILE A 103 0.86 -3.69 -16.25
CA ILE A 103 1.82 -3.39 -15.18
C ILE A 103 2.84 -4.54 -15.05
N PRO A 104 4.15 -4.27 -15.06
CA PRO A 104 5.17 -5.28 -14.89
C PRO A 104 5.04 -6.04 -13.57
N LYS A 105 5.18 -7.37 -13.64
CA LYS A 105 5.00 -8.25 -12.49
C LYS A 105 5.92 -7.93 -11.31
N ASP A 106 7.15 -7.52 -11.56
CA ASP A 106 8.12 -7.15 -10.52
C ASP A 106 7.69 -5.90 -9.72
N ALA A 107 7.04 -4.94 -10.37
CA ALA A 107 6.41 -3.79 -9.72
C ALA A 107 5.21 -4.22 -8.86
N ILE A 108 4.36 -5.13 -9.35
CA ILE A 108 3.22 -5.68 -8.58
C ILE A 108 3.70 -6.46 -7.35
N GLU A 109 4.72 -7.30 -7.51
CA GLU A 109 5.33 -8.00 -6.37
C GLU A 109 5.89 -7.00 -5.36
N CYS A 110 6.47 -5.89 -5.80
CA CYS A 110 6.93 -4.83 -4.91
C CYS A 110 5.78 -4.19 -4.12
N LEU A 111 4.66 -3.86 -4.78
CA LEU A 111 3.46 -3.34 -4.12
C LEU A 111 2.93 -4.30 -3.04
N VAL A 112 2.78 -5.58 -3.39
CA VAL A 112 2.31 -6.63 -2.47
C VAL A 112 3.23 -6.75 -1.26
N ARG A 113 4.56 -6.80 -1.47
CA ARG A 113 5.54 -6.84 -0.37
C ARG A 113 5.41 -5.63 0.53
N THR A 114 5.40 -4.42 -0.05
CA THR A 114 5.31 -3.17 0.72
C THR A 114 4.03 -3.10 1.54
N ARG A 115 2.87 -3.41 0.95
CA ARG A 115 1.58 -3.42 1.65
C ARG A 115 1.55 -4.42 2.81
N THR A 116 2.13 -5.59 2.60
CA THR A 116 2.26 -6.63 3.63
C THR A 116 3.12 -6.16 4.80
N PHE A 117 4.27 -5.52 4.53
CA PHE A 117 5.12 -4.97 5.59
C PHE A 117 4.44 -3.83 6.35
N ILE A 118 3.70 -2.96 5.67
CA ILE A 118 2.89 -1.92 6.33
C ILE A 118 1.90 -2.57 7.30
N ARG A 119 1.18 -3.63 6.89
CA ARG A 119 0.26 -4.36 7.78
C ARG A 119 0.98 -5.02 8.94
N LEU A 120 2.14 -5.65 8.72
CA LEU A 120 2.93 -6.26 9.80
C LEU A 120 3.36 -5.21 10.83
N ASN A 121 3.81 -4.05 10.38
CA ASN A 121 4.23 -2.96 11.25
C ASN A 121 3.05 -2.42 12.07
N ASP A 122 1.90 -2.20 11.44
CA ASP A 122 0.67 -1.80 12.14
C ASP A 122 0.26 -2.81 13.22
N LEU A 123 0.26 -4.11 12.91
CA LEU A 123 -0.06 -5.16 13.89
C LEU A 123 0.95 -5.21 15.05
N ASN A 124 2.23 -5.00 14.78
CA ASN A 124 3.27 -4.93 15.80
C ASN A 124 3.10 -3.71 16.72
N ASN A 125 2.75 -2.55 16.15
CA ASN A 125 2.49 -1.32 16.91
C ASN A 125 1.28 -1.49 17.83
N ARG A 126 0.14 -1.99 17.30
CA ARG A 126 -1.06 -2.30 18.09
C ARG A 126 -0.76 -3.26 19.25
N THR A 127 0.09 -4.25 19.01
CA THR A 127 0.50 -5.22 20.04
C THR A 127 1.35 -4.57 21.13
N THR A 128 2.28 -3.70 20.72
CA THR A 128 3.15 -2.94 21.63
C THR A 128 2.35 -2.00 22.52
N GLU A 129 1.40 -1.26 21.95
CA GLU A 129 0.50 -0.36 22.68
C GLU A 129 -0.37 -1.11 23.70
N LYS A 130 -0.97 -2.23 23.29
CA LYS A 130 -1.75 -3.09 24.19
C LYS A 130 -0.91 -3.60 25.36
N ASN A 131 0.32 -4.02 25.09
CA ASN A 131 1.24 -4.49 26.13
C ASN A 131 1.67 -3.37 27.08
N TYR A 132 1.88 -2.17 26.54
CA TYR A 132 2.20 -0.98 27.33
C TYR A 132 1.04 -0.61 28.27
N ALA A 133 -0.20 -0.55 27.76
CA ALA A 133 -1.40 -0.27 28.56
C ALA A 133 -1.56 -1.28 29.72
N LYS A 134 -1.45 -2.58 29.44
CA LYS A 134 -1.51 -3.64 30.46
C LYS A 134 -0.44 -3.50 31.55
N ARG A 135 0.77 -3.05 31.19
CA ARG A 135 1.84 -2.81 32.17
C ARG A 135 1.52 -1.62 33.08
N GLN A 136 0.89 -0.58 32.55
CA GLN A 136 0.47 0.59 33.33
C GLN A 136 -0.65 0.26 34.32
N GLU A 137 -1.65 -0.51 33.90
CA GLU A 137 -2.72 -0.99 34.79
C GLU A 137 -2.18 -1.84 35.95
N LYS A 138 -1.28 -2.79 35.66
CA LYS A 138 -0.64 -3.62 36.69
C LYS A 138 0.17 -2.80 37.69
N ARG A 139 0.79 -1.69 37.27
CA ARG A 139 1.51 -0.78 38.16
C ARG A 139 0.57 0.00 39.07
N LYS A 140 -0.55 0.50 38.53
CA LYS A 140 -1.58 1.19 39.33
C LYS A 140 -2.18 0.27 40.40
N ASN A 141 -2.51 -0.97 40.04
CA ASN A 141 -3.10 -1.94 40.97
C ASN A 141 -2.12 -2.48 42.03
N LYS A 142 -0.80 -2.28 41.84
CA LYS A 142 0.21 -2.61 42.87
C LYS A 142 0.47 -1.47 43.85
N ASN A 143 0.04 -0.25 43.52
CA ASN A 143 0.23 0.95 44.31
C ASN A 143 -1.06 1.39 45.04
N LEU A 144 -2.11 0.56 44.96
CA LEU A 144 -3.38 0.63 45.70
C LEU A 144 -3.39 -0.52 46.71
#